data_AF-X0T0R8-F1
#
_entry.id   AF-X0T0R8-F1
#
_cell.length_a   1.000
_cell.length_b   1.000
_cell.length_c   1.000
_cell.angle_alpha   90.00
_cell.angle_beta   90.00
_cell.angle_gamma   90.00
#
_symmetry.space_group_name_H-M   'P 1'
#
loop_
_entity.id
_entity.type
_entity.pdbx_description
1 polymer ?
#
loop_
_entity_poly.entity_id
_entity_poly.type
_entity_poly.pdbx_seq_one_letter_code
_entity_poly.pdbx_strand_id
1 'polypeptide(L)'
;GGVVIEGAKGTMNNCTFYGNVANDGGGAFLKGTSSFVLQNCTFIGNRAAKGMGGGIHGYIKNTYSLVNCRFVGNSARHNGGGVFNSGESKATLANCVFIGNSSIHGAGGMSNLPDKKGPSYARLTNCTFMANSSGVTTGGFFSRGENSSTLSNCILWSNTDRDSSLESAQVYCEGAVINNCCIQGWTGKLGGTGNFGDAPLFIDFDGPDNTIGTEDDNLRLKPGSPCINAGDNAALPTDKLDFDSDVDPNEPIPFDIDGKPRILNGIVDIGAYESG
;
A
#
# COMPACT_ATOMS: atom_id res chain seq x y z
N GLY A 1 18.53 -5.71 -4.51
CA GLY A 1 17.59 -5.46 -5.60
C GLY A 1 18.15 -4.47 -6.58
N GLY A 2 17.27 -3.72 -7.24
CA GLY A 2 17.63 -2.59 -8.09
C GLY A 2 18.38 -1.48 -7.34
N VAL A 3 18.07 -1.27 -6.05
CA VAL A 3 18.83 -0.35 -5.17
C VAL A 3 19.00 -0.91 -3.76
N VAL A 4 20.09 -0.54 -3.09
CA VAL A 4 20.31 -0.77 -1.66
C VAL A 4 20.58 0.58 -0.99
N ILE A 5 19.84 0.87 0.09
CA ILE A 5 20.02 2.07 0.91
C ILE A 5 20.51 1.60 2.28
N GLU A 6 21.69 2.05 2.69
CA GLU A 6 22.28 1.69 3.98
C GLU A 6 22.77 2.92 4.74
N GLY A 7 22.14 3.21 5.88
CA GLY A 7 22.56 4.31 6.77
C GLY A 7 22.43 5.71 6.17
N ALA A 8 21.51 5.89 5.23
CA ALA A 8 21.41 7.11 4.42
C ALA A 8 20.07 7.82 4.57
N LYS A 9 20.06 9.10 4.17
CA LYS A 9 18.84 9.89 4.02
C LYS A 9 18.72 10.43 2.60
N GLY A 10 17.51 10.54 2.08
CA GLY A 10 17.31 11.12 0.76
C GLY A 10 15.90 10.93 0.22
N THR A 11 15.76 11.31 -1.05
CA THR A 11 14.50 11.24 -1.79
C THR A 11 14.74 10.56 -3.13
N MET A 12 13.83 9.67 -3.51
CA MET A 12 13.73 9.13 -4.87
C MET A 12 12.42 9.61 -5.47
N ASN A 13 12.53 10.36 -6.57
CA ASN A 13 11.39 10.96 -7.26
C ASN A 13 11.32 10.38 -8.67
N ASN A 14 10.12 10.00 -9.12
CA ASN A 14 9.86 9.57 -10.50
C ASN A 14 10.78 8.42 -10.96
N CYS A 15 11.08 7.48 -10.07
CA CYS A 15 11.98 6.36 -10.36
C CYS A 15 11.18 5.09 -10.70
N THR A 16 11.67 4.31 -11.67
CA THR A 16 11.10 3.01 -12.03
C THR A 16 12.09 1.88 -11.71
N PHE A 17 11.63 0.92 -10.90
CA PHE A 17 12.34 -0.32 -10.59
C PHE A 17 11.64 -1.46 -11.30
N TYR A 18 12.24 -2.00 -12.36
CA TYR A 18 11.61 -2.98 -13.23
C TYR A 18 12.40 -4.29 -13.28
N GLY A 19 11.72 -5.42 -13.02
CA GLY A 19 12.25 -6.77 -13.28
C GLY A 19 13.48 -7.15 -12.45
N ASN A 20 13.75 -6.50 -11.33
CA ASN A 20 14.94 -6.77 -10.53
C ASN A 20 14.77 -8.03 -9.67
N VAL A 21 15.83 -8.83 -9.57
CA VAL A 21 15.83 -10.06 -8.76
C VAL A 21 16.93 -10.00 -7.70
N ALA A 22 16.57 -10.25 -6.45
CA ALA A 22 17.51 -10.33 -5.33
C ALA A 22 17.07 -11.39 -4.30
N ASN A 23 17.90 -11.66 -3.29
CA ASN A 23 17.47 -12.50 -2.17
C ASN A 23 16.34 -11.80 -1.38
N ASP A 24 16.55 -10.53 -1.04
CA ASP A 24 15.62 -9.65 -0.33
C ASP A 24 15.55 -8.30 -1.05
N GLY A 25 14.40 -7.61 -0.94
CA GLY A 25 14.24 -6.28 -1.53
C GLY A 25 14.51 -6.29 -3.03
N GLY A 26 13.66 -6.99 -3.80
CA GLY A 26 13.84 -7.19 -5.24
C GLY A 26 14.02 -5.85 -5.96
N GLY A 27 13.14 -4.88 -5.75
CA GLY A 27 13.29 -3.52 -6.24
C GLY A 27 14.23 -2.67 -5.39
N ALA A 28 13.95 -2.53 -4.09
CA ALA A 28 14.78 -1.80 -3.14
C ALA A 28 14.96 -2.56 -1.83
N PHE A 29 16.16 -2.50 -1.26
CA PHE A 29 16.43 -2.98 0.09
C PHE A 29 16.94 -1.84 0.96
N LEU A 30 16.18 -1.49 2.00
CA LEU A 30 16.56 -0.48 2.99
C LEU A 30 17.06 -1.23 4.22
N LYS A 31 18.33 -1.03 4.57
CA LYS A 31 18.97 -1.73 5.67
C LYS A 31 19.67 -0.76 6.62
N GLY A 32 19.54 -1.00 7.91
CA GLY A 32 20.11 -0.12 8.94
C GLY A 32 19.35 1.20 9.00
N THR A 33 19.78 2.10 9.89
CA THR A 33 19.04 3.33 10.18
C THR A 33 19.03 4.29 8.99
N SER A 34 18.02 4.17 8.12
CA SER A 34 17.84 5.02 6.95
C SER A 34 16.53 5.81 7.03
N SER A 35 16.50 6.98 6.40
CA SER A 35 15.30 7.82 6.30
C SER A 35 15.06 8.25 4.87
N PHE A 36 14.07 7.69 4.18
CA PHE A 36 13.88 7.94 2.75
C PHE A 36 12.45 8.29 2.37
N VAL A 37 12.30 9.19 1.42
CA VAL A 37 11.03 9.47 0.76
C VAL A 37 11.10 8.88 -0.65
N LEU A 38 10.11 8.09 -1.03
CA LEU A 38 9.90 7.64 -2.39
C LEU A 38 8.59 8.25 -2.88
N GLN A 39 8.67 9.05 -3.93
CA GLN A 39 7.55 9.79 -4.48
C GLN A 39 7.43 9.49 -5.97
N ASN A 40 6.20 9.25 -6.42
CA ASN A 40 5.90 8.94 -7.82
C ASN A 40 6.76 7.78 -8.36
N CYS A 41 7.12 6.83 -7.50
CA CYS A 41 7.98 5.71 -7.87
C CYS A 41 7.16 4.49 -8.24
N THR A 42 7.66 3.73 -9.20
CA THR A 42 6.98 2.55 -9.72
C THR A 42 7.86 1.31 -9.60
N PHE A 43 7.33 0.25 -8.99
CA PHE A 43 7.99 -1.04 -8.80
C PHE A 43 7.21 -2.10 -9.57
N ILE A 44 7.79 -2.62 -10.65
CA ILE A 44 7.13 -3.58 -11.54
C ILE A 44 7.93 -4.88 -11.63
N GLY A 45 7.27 -6.01 -11.40
CA GLY A 45 7.84 -7.33 -11.68
C GLY A 45 9.12 -7.65 -10.90
N ASN A 46 9.36 -6.99 -9.76
CA ASN A 46 10.56 -7.24 -8.96
C ASN A 46 10.36 -8.47 -8.07
N ARG A 47 11.45 -9.21 -7.81
CA ARG A 47 11.40 -10.51 -7.14
C ARG A 47 12.42 -10.66 -6.02
N ALA A 48 11.94 -10.97 -4.82
CA ALA A 48 12.73 -11.51 -3.73
C ALA A 48 12.74 -13.05 -3.81
N ALA A 49 13.76 -13.60 -4.48
CA ALA A 49 13.82 -15.01 -4.87
C ALA A 49 13.98 -15.98 -3.68
N LYS A 50 14.55 -15.52 -2.56
CA LYS A 50 14.80 -16.33 -1.37
C LYS A 50 14.24 -15.76 -0.08
N GLY A 51 13.86 -14.49 -0.08
CA GLY A 51 13.53 -13.73 1.12
C GLY A 51 12.22 -12.96 0.99
N MET A 52 12.25 -11.70 1.42
CA MET A 52 11.06 -10.87 1.62
C MET A 52 11.16 -9.56 0.82
N GLY A 53 10.00 -8.93 0.59
CA GLY A 53 9.92 -7.62 -0.07
C GLY A 53 10.27 -7.71 -1.55
N GLY A 54 9.35 -8.16 -2.39
CA GLY A 54 9.58 -8.23 -3.84
C GLY A 54 9.82 -6.84 -4.43
N GLY A 55 8.97 -5.86 -4.11
CA GLY A 55 9.19 -4.45 -4.41
C GLY A 55 10.20 -3.82 -3.44
N ILE A 56 9.83 -3.70 -2.16
CA ILE A 56 10.67 -3.09 -1.11
C ILE A 56 10.78 -4.01 0.10
N HIS A 57 11.97 -4.12 0.67
CA HIS A 57 12.17 -4.61 2.04
C HIS A 57 12.77 -3.50 2.91
N GLY A 58 12.01 -3.03 3.91
CA GLY A 58 12.50 -2.15 4.97
C GLY A 58 12.91 -2.97 6.20
N TYR A 59 14.21 -2.96 6.53
CA TYR A 59 14.78 -3.80 7.58
C TYR A 59 15.74 -3.06 8.51
N ILE A 60 15.44 -3.09 9.82
CA ILE A 60 16.23 -2.49 10.91
C ILE A 60 16.15 -0.96 10.91
N LYS A 61 15.27 -0.40 11.74
CA LYS A 61 15.21 1.02 12.15
C LYS A 61 15.11 2.00 10.98
N ASN A 62 14.43 1.61 9.91
CA ASN A 62 14.16 2.52 8.81
C ASN A 62 12.93 3.37 9.11
N THR A 63 12.92 4.61 8.61
CA THR A 63 11.70 5.42 8.50
C THR A 63 11.55 5.81 7.04
N TYR A 64 10.48 5.37 6.37
CA TYR A 64 10.31 5.70 4.97
C TYR A 64 8.88 6.04 4.63
N SER A 65 8.74 6.98 3.69
CA SER A 65 7.47 7.47 3.18
C SER A 65 7.34 7.07 1.71
N LEU A 66 6.21 6.47 1.35
CA LEU A 66 5.85 6.17 -0.02
C LEU A 66 4.65 7.06 -0.36
N VAL A 67 4.80 7.94 -1.35
CA VAL A 67 3.73 8.83 -1.80
C VAL A 67 3.53 8.65 -3.30
N ASN A 68 2.28 8.44 -3.72
CA ASN A 68 1.94 8.24 -5.14
C ASN A 68 2.74 7.10 -5.80
N CYS A 69 3.05 6.03 -5.04
CA CYS A 69 3.87 4.92 -5.54
C CYS A 69 3.00 3.76 -6.02
N ARG A 70 3.48 3.06 -7.05
CA ARG A 70 2.82 1.89 -7.63
C ARG A 70 3.68 0.64 -7.44
N PHE A 71 3.06 -0.45 -6.99
CA PHE A 71 3.65 -1.78 -6.87
C PHE A 71 2.84 -2.75 -7.72
N VAL A 72 3.39 -3.20 -8.84
CA VAL A 72 2.67 -4.03 -9.82
C VAL A 72 3.42 -5.34 -10.03
N GLY A 73 2.75 -6.47 -9.82
CA GLY A 73 3.30 -7.79 -10.15
C GLY A 73 4.60 -8.16 -9.43
N ASN A 74 4.91 -7.55 -8.27
CA ASN A 74 6.10 -7.90 -7.52
C ASN A 74 5.87 -9.19 -6.72
N SER A 75 6.93 -9.98 -6.51
CA SER A 75 6.82 -11.28 -5.85
C SER A 75 7.89 -11.52 -4.79
N ALA A 76 7.50 -12.18 -3.69
CA ALA A 76 8.42 -12.59 -2.65
C ALA A 76 8.23 -14.06 -2.26
N ARG A 77 9.34 -14.77 -2.03
CA ARG A 77 9.27 -16.16 -1.57
C ARG A 77 8.61 -16.29 -0.20
N HIS A 78 8.77 -15.30 0.68
CA HIS A 78 8.20 -15.38 2.04
C HIS A 78 7.07 -14.39 2.27
N ASN A 79 7.39 -13.12 2.56
CA ASN A 79 6.41 -12.11 2.94
C ASN A 79 6.58 -10.84 2.11
N GLY A 80 5.47 -10.14 1.86
CA GLY A 80 5.46 -8.84 1.22
C GLY A 80 5.89 -8.91 -0.24
N GLY A 81 5.02 -9.38 -1.12
CA GLY A 81 5.26 -9.33 -2.56
C GLY A 81 5.57 -7.91 -3.04
N GLY A 82 4.73 -6.94 -2.66
CA GLY A 82 4.99 -5.52 -2.84
C GLY A 82 5.99 -5.00 -1.81
N VAL A 83 5.58 -4.93 -0.54
CA VAL A 83 6.40 -4.34 0.55
C VAL A 83 6.49 -5.29 1.73
N PHE A 84 7.69 -5.46 2.28
CA PHE A 84 7.90 -6.05 3.60
C PHE A 84 8.56 -5.05 4.55
N ASN A 85 7.88 -4.74 5.65
CA ASN A 85 8.35 -3.86 6.71
C ASN A 85 8.61 -4.65 7.99
N SER A 86 9.83 -4.59 8.51
CA SER A 86 10.21 -5.29 9.75
C SER A 86 11.39 -4.64 10.47
N GLY A 87 11.72 -5.15 11.67
CA GLY A 87 12.90 -4.75 12.43
C GLY A 87 12.82 -3.32 12.94
N GLU A 88 11.80 -2.96 13.72
CA GLU A 88 11.61 -1.59 14.23
C GLU A 88 11.44 -0.52 13.13
N SER A 89 11.06 -0.92 11.92
CA SER A 89 10.90 -0.01 10.79
C SER A 89 9.52 0.64 10.76
N LYS A 90 9.45 1.88 10.26
CA LYS A 90 8.25 2.70 10.16
C LYS A 90 7.99 3.05 8.70
N ALA A 91 6.87 2.57 8.17
CA ALA A 91 6.42 2.86 6.82
C ALA A 91 5.19 3.77 6.87
N THR A 92 5.23 4.91 6.18
CA THR A 92 4.06 5.77 5.96
C THR A 92 3.75 5.77 4.47
N LEU A 93 2.52 5.41 4.11
CA LEU A 93 2.08 5.31 2.74
C LEU A 93 0.89 6.25 2.52
N ALA A 94 0.96 7.02 1.44
CA ALA A 94 -0.12 7.87 0.99
C ALA A 94 -0.33 7.65 -0.51
N ASN A 95 -1.58 7.51 -0.94
CA ASN A 95 -1.91 7.46 -2.37
C ASN A 95 -1.21 6.33 -3.13
N CYS A 96 -0.94 5.21 -2.46
CA CYS A 96 -0.17 4.12 -3.05
C CYS A 96 -1.09 3.03 -3.61
N VAL A 97 -0.65 2.39 -4.68
CA VAL A 97 -1.39 1.34 -5.38
C VAL A 97 -0.59 0.05 -5.38
N PHE A 98 -1.21 -1.03 -4.93
CA PHE A 98 -0.63 -2.38 -4.90
C PHE A 98 -1.51 -3.30 -5.76
N ILE A 99 -0.99 -3.70 -6.90
CA ILE A 99 -1.71 -4.50 -7.90
C ILE A 99 -0.96 -5.80 -8.18
N GLY A 100 -1.66 -6.94 -8.12
CA GLY A 100 -1.12 -8.22 -8.61
C GLY A 100 0.14 -8.72 -7.89
N ASN A 101 0.48 -8.19 -6.71
CA ASN A 101 1.68 -8.61 -6.00
C ASN A 101 1.44 -9.93 -5.28
N SER A 102 2.47 -10.78 -5.18
CA SER A 102 2.34 -12.15 -4.68
C SER A 102 3.37 -12.53 -3.62
N SER A 103 2.95 -13.34 -2.65
CA SER A 103 3.88 -13.99 -1.72
C SER A 103 3.43 -15.41 -1.35
N ILE A 104 4.29 -16.21 -0.70
CA ILE A 104 3.91 -17.55 -0.27
C ILE A 104 3.28 -17.54 1.13
N HIS A 105 3.87 -16.83 2.09
CA HIS A 105 3.48 -16.92 3.50
C HIS A 105 2.77 -15.67 4.01
N GLY A 106 3.28 -14.48 3.71
CA GLY A 106 2.74 -13.21 4.22
C GLY A 106 1.64 -12.65 3.31
N ALA A 107 1.54 -11.33 3.27
CA ALA A 107 0.75 -10.62 2.27
C ALA A 107 1.43 -10.54 0.91
N GLY A 108 0.64 -10.71 -0.15
CA GLY A 108 1.03 -10.35 -1.50
C GLY A 108 1.31 -8.85 -1.62
N GLY A 109 0.42 -8.00 -1.13
CA GLY A 109 0.56 -6.55 -1.19
C GLY A 109 1.61 -6.03 -0.21
N MET A 110 1.27 -5.96 1.08
CA MET A 110 2.18 -5.44 2.10
C MET A 110 2.11 -6.23 3.41
N SER A 111 3.29 -6.60 3.93
CA SER A 111 3.45 -7.25 5.23
C SER A 111 4.21 -6.37 6.19
N ASN A 112 3.66 -6.13 7.38
CA ASN A 112 4.27 -5.41 8.49
C ASN A 112 4.37 -6.34 9.71
N LEU A 113 5.56 -6.87 9.96
CA LEU A 113 5.75 -7.90 10.99
C LEU A 113 6.77 -7.47 12.05
N PRO A 114 6.53 -7.84 13.33
CA PRO A 114 7.53 -7.70 14.36
C PRO A 114 8.64 -8.74 14.11
N ASP A 115 9.80 -8.48 14.68
CA ASP A 115 10.88 -9.46 14.74
C ASP A 115 11.59 -9.40 16.10
N LYS A 116 12.76 -10.04 16.20
CA LYS A 116 13.56 -10.04 17.44
C LYS A 116 14.07 -8.65 17.84
N LYS A 117 13.98 -7.65 16.97
CA LYS A 117 14.41 -6.26 17.22
C LYS A 117 13.29 -5.44 17.86
N GLY A 118 12.04 -5.69 17.47
CA GLY A 118 10.88 -5.05 18.08
C GLY A 118 9.70 -4.86 17.14
N PRO A 119 8.70 -4.06 17.57
CA PRO A 119 7.50 -3.78 16.78
C PRO A 119 7.82 -2.90 15.56
N SER A 120 7.13 -3.14 14.45
CA SER A 120 7.23 -2.33 13.21
C SER A 120 5.88 -1.68 12.92
N TYR A 121 5.88 -0.51 12.29
CA TYR A 121 4.68 0.30 12.16
C TYR A 121 4.40 0.62 10.69
N ALA A 122 3.13 0.51 10.31
CA ALA A 122 2.66 0.87 8.98
C ALA A 122 1.44 1.79 9.08
N ARG A 123 1.52 2.99 8.51
CA ARG A 123 0.41 3.93 8.41
C ARG A 123 0.05 4.11 6.95
N LEU A 124 -1.15 3.70 6.57
CA LEU A 124 -1.63 3.73 5.20
C LEU A 124 -2.84 4.66 5.12
N THR A 125 -2.75 5.66 4.26
CA THR A 125 -3.85 6.57 3.95
C THR A 125 -4.09 6.55 2.44
N ASN A 126 -5.35 6.48 2.02
CA ASN A 126 -5.72 6.58 0.60
C ASN A 126 -4.96 5.57 -0.29
N CYS A 127 -4.77 4.35 0.20
CA CYS A 127 -4.09 3.29 -0.55
C CYS A 127 -5.09 2.29 -1.14
N THR A 128 -4.76 1.74 -2.30
CA THR A 128 -5.59 0.73 -2.98
C THR A 128 -4.80 -0.57 -3.15
N PHE A 129 -5.31 -1.66 -2.57
CA PHE A 129 -4.78 -3.02 -2.71
C PHE A 129 -5.75 -3.84 -3.55
N MET A 130 -5.31 -4.20 -4.75
CA MET A 130 -6.11 -4.91 -5.73
C MET A 130 -5.39 -6.17 -6.21
N ALA A 131 -6.10 -7.30 -6.25
CA ALA A 131 -5.61 -8.56 -6.85
C ALA A 131 -4.27 -9.07 -6.31
N ASN A 132 -3.89 -8.69 -5.09
CA ASN A 132 -2.69 -9.23 -4.48
C ASN A 132 -2.98 -10.63 -3.93
N SER A 133 -2.01 -11.52 -4.00
CA SER A 133 -2.21 -12.93 -3.65
C SER A 133 -1.21 -13.45 -2.63
N SER A 134 -1.67 -14.37 -1.78
CA SER A 134 -0.80 -15.15 -0.90
C SER A 134 -1.15 -16.62 -0.95
N GLY A 135 -0.13 -17.48 -0.87
CA GLY A 135 -0.31 -18.92 -0.76
C GLY A 135 -0.82 -19.39 0.60
N VAL A 136 -0.87 -18.54 1.64
CA VAL A 136 -1.23 -18.97 3.00
C VAL A 136 -2.09 -17.96 3.77
N THR A 137 -1.66 -16.72 3.98
CA THR A 137 -2.26 -15.88 5.04
C THR A 137 -3.30 -14.87 4.54
N THR A 138 -2.90 -13.93 3.70
CA THR A 138 -3.79 -12.84 3.21
C THR A 138 -3.20 -12.28 1.94
N GLY A 139 -3.99 -11.83 0.98
CA GLY A 139 -3.48 -11.25 -0.26
C GLY A 139 -3.08 -9.78 -0.08
N GLY A 140 -3.93 -8.98 0.56
CA GLY A 140 -3.78 -7.51 0.57
C GLY A 140 -2.77 -6.99 1.60
N PHE A 141 -3.20 -6.86 2.85
CA PHE A 141 -2.39 -6.31 3.94
C PHE A 141 -2.30 -7.25 5.15
N PHE A 142 -1.08 -7.52 5.61
CA PHE A 142 -0.82 -8.33 6.79
C PHE A 142 -0.07 -7.53 7.85
N SER A 143 -0.63 -7.37 9.04
CA SER A 143 0.06 -6.82 10.21
C SER A 143 -0.14 -7.70 11.44
N ARG A 144 0.92 -7.95 12.19
CA ARG A 144 0.91 -8.80 13.39
C ARG A 144 1.60 -8.13 14.57
N GLY A 145 1.34 -8.55 15.81
CA GLY A 145 2.03 -8.07 17.02
C GLY A 145 1.42 -6.79 17.60
N GLU A 146 2.01 -6.23 18.67
CA GLU A 146 1.63 -4.94 19.28
C GLU A 146 1.97 -3.73 18.37
N ASN A 147 1.83 -3.92 17.06
CA ASN A 147 2.12 -2.98 16.00
C ASN A 147 0.86 -2.16 15.75
N SER A 148 0.86 -0.88 16.14
CA SER A 148 -0.23 0.06 15.87
C SER A 148 -0.24 0.48 14.40
N SER A 149 -0.51 -0.48 13.50
CA SER A 149 -0.75 -0.17 12.10
C SER A 149 -2.09 0.54 11.94
N THR A 150 -2.16 1.49 11.02
CA THR A 150 -3.41 2.23 10.75
C THR A 150 -3.73 2.19 9.27
N LEU A 151 -4.98 1.88 8.93
CA LEU A 151 -5.51 1.98 7.59
C LEU A 151 -6.65 2.98 7.61
N SER A 152 -6.53 4.04 6.82
CA SER A 152 -7.55 5.06 6.65
C SER A 152 -7.82 5.30 5.18
N ASN A 153 -9.09 5.44 4.79
CA ASN A 153 -9.48 5.75 3.41
C ASN A 153 -8.91 4.75 2.39
N CYS A 154 -8.74 3.48 2.76
CA CYS A 154 -8.12 2.48 1.89
C CYS A 154 -9.17 1.61 1.19
N ILE A 155 -8.85 1.15 -0.02
CA ILE A 155 -9.60 0.09 -0.71
C ILE A 155 -8.78 -1.20 -0.66
N LEU A 156 -9.38 -2.29 -0.20
CA LEU A 156 -8.80 -3.64 -0.28
C LEU A 156 -9.80 -4.56 -0.96
N TRP A 157 -9.52 -4.89 -2.22
CA TRP A 157 -10.47 -5.58 -3.09
C TRP A 157 -9.82 -6.69 -3.90
N SER A 158 -10.53 -7.81 -4.03
CA SER A 158 -10.18 -8.98 -4.84
C SER A 158 -8.76 -9.50 -4.61
N ASN A 159 -8.21 -9.24 -3.42
CA ASN A 159 -7.03 -9.91 -2.96
C ASN A 159 -7.40 -11.34 -2.57
N THR A 160 -6.47 -12.27 -2.75
CA THR A 160 -6.73 -13.69 -2.50
C THR A 160 -5.70 -14.28 -1.53
N ASP A 161 -6.17 -15.17 -0.67
CA ASP A 161 -5.30 -16.14 0.01
C ASP A 161 -5.43 -17.50 -0.70
N ARG A 162 -4.93 -18.57 -0.08
CA ARG A 162 -4.87 -19.91 -0.67
C ARG A 162 -6.22 -20.40 -1.22
N ASP A 163 -7.29 -20.08 -0.50
CA ASP A 163 -8.58 -20.75 -0.66
C ASP A 163 -9.76 -19.77 -0.72
N SER A 164 -9.52 -18.45 -0.64
CA SER A 164 -10.60 -17.48 -0.50
C SER A 164 -10.29 -16.09 -1.04
N SER A 165 -11.37 -15.33 -1.26
CA SER A 165 -11.38 -13.88 -1.50
C SER A 165 -12.20 -13.15 -0.42
N LEU A 166 -12.27 -13.73 0.78
CA LEU A 166 -13.04 -13.18 1.90
C LEU A 166 -12.31 -12.00 2.56
N GLU A 167 -12.91 -11.42 3.60
CA GLU A 167 -12.28 -10.35 4.42
C GLU A 167 -10.85 -10.71 4.86
N SER A 168 -10.61 -11.98 5.23
CA SER A 168 -9.29 -12.49 5.62
C SER A 168 -8.25 -12.40 4.51
N ALA A 169 -8.67 -12.56 3.25
CA ALA A 169 -7.80 -12.41 2.09
C ALA A 169 -7.49 -10.94 1.77
N GLN A 170 -8.33 -10.00 2.24
CA GLN A 170 -8.09 -8.57 2.06
C GLN A 170 -7.14 -8.04 3.12
N VAL A 171 -7.43 -8.34 4.38
CA VAL A 171 -6.73 -7.79 5.53
C VAL A 171 -6.65 -8.80 6.66
N TYR A 172 -5.45 -8.92 7.21
CA TYR A 172 -5.23 -9.53 8.51
C TYR A 172 -4.45 -8.56 9.38
N CYS A 173 -5.02 -8.20 10.51
CA CYS A 173 -4.41 -7.28 11.46
C CYS A 173 -4.63 -7.73 12.91
N GLU A 174 -3.55 -7.83 13.68
CA GLU A 174 -3.62 -7.83 15.15
C GLU A 174 -3.44 -6.39 15.66
N GLY A 175 -4.47 -5.81 16.29
CA GLY A 175 -4.37 -4.51 16.95
C GLY A 175 -4.29 -3.27 16.04
N ALA A 176 -4.56 -3.41 14.74
CA ALA A 176 -4.61 -2.26 13.83
C ALA A 176 -5.90 -1.45 14.00
N VAL A 177 -5.81 -0.15 13.74
CA VAL A 177 -6.98 0.73 13.63
C VAL A 177 -7.32 0.87 12.14
N ILE A 178 -8.50 0.43 11.75
CA ILE A 178 -8.97 0.46 10.36
C ILE A 178 -10.21 1.36 10.34
N ASN A 179 -10.18 2.48 9.64
CA ASN A 179 -11.31 3.40 9.55
C ASN A 179 -11.55 3.84 8.11
N ASN A 180 -12.81 4.11 7.77
CA ASN A 180 -13.20 4.64 6.46
C ASN A 180 -12.62 3.84 5.28
N CYS A 181 -12.56 2.51 5.41
CA CYS A 181 -12.03 1.63 4.37
C CYS A 181 -13.15 0.86 3.65
N CYS A 182 -12.97 0.69 2.34
CA CYS A 182 -13.77 -0.23 1.52
C CYS A 182 -13.04 -1.58 1.46
N ILE A 183 -13.59 -2.60 2.11
CA ILE A 183 -12.93 -3.91 2.26
C ILE A 183 -13.88 -5.01 1.79
N GLN A 184 -13.47 -5.76 0.78
CA GLN A 184 -14.30 -6.85 0.25
C GLN A 184 -14.68 -7.84 1.35
N GLY A 185 -15.99 -8.09 1.48
CA GLY A 185 -16.53 -9.02 2.46
C GLY A 185 -16.46 -8.52 3.91
N TRP A 186 -16.30 -7.21 4.13
CA TRP A 186 -16.25 -6.59 5.46
C TRP A 186 -17.33 -7.12 6.40
N THR A 187 -16.92 -7.69 7.53
CA THR A 187 -17.81 -8.28 8.53
C THR A 187 -17.99 -7.41 9.76
N GLY A 188 -17.15 -6.37 9.92
CA GLY A 188 -17.10 -5.53 11.11
C GLY A 188 -16.30 -6.13 12.27
N LYS A 189 -15.81 -7.38 12.16
CA LYS A 189 -15.07 -8.06 13.25
C LYS A 189 -13.76 -7.38 13.63
N LEU A 190 -13.12 -6.71 12.67
CA LEU A 190 -11.88 -5.96 12.90
C LEU A 190 -12.13 -4.59 13.56
N GLY A 191 -13.40 -4.20 13.77
CA GLY A 191 -13.77 -2.97 14.45
C GLY A 191 -13.53 -1.71 13.61
N GLY A 192 -13.30 -0.58 14.30
CA GLY A 192 -13.17 0.73 13.67
C GLY A 192 -14.48 1.33 13.20
N THR A 193 -14.41 2.46 12.50
CA THR A 193 -15.57 3.27 12.10
C THR A 193 -15.56 3.55 10.60
N GLY A 194 -16.74 3.68 9.99
CA GLY A 194 -16.87 4.08 8.57
C GLY A 194 -16.42 3.03 7.55
N ASN A 195 -16.11 1.80 7.97
CA ASN A 195 -15.74 0.71 7.07
C ASN A 195 -16.97 0.03 6.46
N PHE A 196 -16.89 -0.36 5.19
CA PHE A 196 -17.96 -1.04 4.48
C PHE A 196 -17.43 -2.01 3.41
N GLY A 197 -18.30 -2.88 2.90
CA GLY A 197 -17.93 -3.95 1.96
C GLY A 197 -18.61 -3.89 0.59
N ASP A 198 -19.35 -2.82 0.30
CA ASP A 198 -19.92 -2.58 -1.02
C ASP A 198 -18.82 -2.35 -2.07
N ALA A 199 -19.05 -2.83 -3.28
CA ALA A 199 -18.05 -2.82 -4.33
C ALA A 199 -17.61 -1.40 -4.70
N PRO A 200 -16.30 -1.14 -4.89
CA PRO A 200 -15.78 0.19 -5.19
C PRO A 200 -16.11 0.68 -6.61
N LEU A 201 -16.68 -0.16 -7.48
CA LEU A 201 -17.09 0.17 -8.85
C LEU A 201 -15.98 0.85 -9.67
N PHE A 202 -14.87 0.15 -9.91
CA PHE A 202 -13.78 0.68 -10.74
C PHE A 202 -14.16 0.85 -12.22
N ILE A 203 -13.53 1.79 -12.92
CA ILE A 203 -13.78 2.08 -14.35
C ILE A 203 -13.50 0.85 -15.21
N ASP A 204 -12.34 0.22 -15.04
CA ASP A 204 -11.92 -0.93 -15.85
C ASP A 204 -10.85 -1.71 -15.07
N PHE A 205 -11.28 -2.63 -14.19
CA PHE A 205 -10.41 -3.18 -13.14
C PHE A 205 -9.40 -4.23 -13.62
N ASP A 206 -9.57 -4.73 -14.84
CA ASP A 206 -8.69 -5.66 -15.55
C ASP A 206 -8.06 -5.03 -16.80
N GLY A 207 -8.27 -3.73 -16.99
CA GLY A 207 -7.65 -2.93 -18.02
C GLY A 207 -7.95 -3.37 -19.47
N PRO A 208 -7.36 -2.66 -20.44
CA PRO A 208 -7.42 -3.01 -21.86
C PRO A 208 -7.01 -4.45 -22.20
N ASP A 209 -6.09 -5.05 -21.44
CA ASP A 209 -5.62 -6.43 -21.67
C ASP A 209 -6.54 -7.52 -21.08
N ASN A 210 -7.60 -7.14 -20.35
CA ASN A 210 -8.54 -8.02 -19.65
C ASN A 210 -7.84 -9.00 -18.69
N THR A 211 -6.68 -8.61 -18.14
CA THR A 211 -5.89 -9.39 -17.20
C THR A 211 -5.75 -8.61 -15.91
N ILE A 212 -6.52 -9.01 -14.90
CA ILE A 212 -6.40 -8.42 -13.56
C ILE A 212 -4.97 -8.56 -13.04
N GLY A 213 -4.46 -7.51 -12.41
CA GLY A 213 -3.19 -7.56 -11.69
C GLY A 213 -2.01 -6.98 -12.48
N THR A 214 -2.28 -6.23 -13.54
CA THR A 214 -1.30 -5.68 -14.47
C THR A 214 -1.16 -4.16 -14.34
N GLU A 215 -0.31 -3.55 -15.17
CA GLU A 215 -0.02 -2.12 -15.10
C GLU A 215 -1.18 -1.26 -15.63
N ASP A 216 -1.99 -1.81 -16.52
CA ASP A 216 -3.10 -1.14 -17.21
C ASP A 216 -4.46 -1.25 -16.49
N ASP A 217 -4.52 -1.96 -15.36
CA ASP A 217 -5.65 -1.94 -14.42
C ASP A 217 -6.05 -0.50 -14.07
N ASN A 218 -7.29 -0.13 -14.38
CA ASN A 218 -7.84 1.22 -14.16
C ASN A 218 -8.75 1.25 -12.92
N LEU A 219 -8.12 1.52 -11.78
CA LEU A 219 -8.77 1.54 -10.47
C LEU A 219 -9.43 2.88 -10.10
N ARG A 220 -9.65 3.76 -11.08
CA ARG A 220 -10.47 4.97 -10.88
C ARG A 220 -11.92 4.58 -10.60
N LEU A 221 -12.63 5.39 -9.82
CA LEU A 221 -14.01 5.12 -9.42
C LEU A 221 -14.99 5.54 -10.51
N LYS A 222 -16.01 4.70 -10.79
CA LYS A 222 -17.16 5.05 -11.63
C LYS A 222 -18.17 5.90 -10.86
N PRO A 223 -18.98 6.73 -11.54
CA PRO A 223 -20.14 7.38 -10.94
C PRO A 223 -21.04 6.37 -10.22
N GLY A 224 -21.44 6.70 -8.98
CA GLY A 224 -22.24 5.83 -8.13
C GLY A 224 -21.43 4.87 -7.25
N SER A 225 -20.09 4.91 -7.32
CA SER A 225 -19.25 4.18 -6.37
C SER A 225 -19.54 4.63 -4.93
N PRO A 226 -19.66 3.68 -3.97
CA PRO A 226 -19.79 4.00 -2.55
C PRO A 226 -18.51 4.61 -1.95
N CYS A 227 -17.40 4.59 -2.68
CA CYS A 227 -16.13 5.17 -2.23
C CYS A 227 -16.04 6.68 -2.50
N ILE A 228 -16.96 7.25 -3.29
CA ILE A 228 -16.97 8.67 -3.64
C ILE A 228 -17.52 9.49 -2.47
N ASN A 229 -16.80 10.54 -2.06
CA ASN A 229 -17.08 11.43 -0.94
C ASN A 229 -17.34 10.67 0.38
N ALA A 230 -16.62 9.57 0.62
CA ALA A 230 -16.87 8.66 1.74
C ALA A 230 -15.70 8.56 2.73
N GLY A 231 -14.56 9.19 2.42
CA GLY A 231 -13.38 9.16 3.27
C GLY A 231 -13.42 10.16 4.42
N ASP A 232 -12.37 10.13 5.23
CA ASP A 232 -12.13 11.06 6.32
C ASP A 232 -11.01 12.05 5.94
N ASN A 233 -11.35 13.33 5.80
CA ASN A 233 -10.40 14.40 5.50
C ASN A 233 -9.33 14.55 6.60
N ALA A 234 -9.67 14.27 7.86
CA ALA A 234 -8.75 14.42 8.99
C ALA A 234 -7.66 13.33 9.01
N ALA A 235 -7.85 12.25 8.25
CA ALA A 235 -6.87 11.18 8.11
C ALA A 235 -5.78 11.47 7.06
N LEU A 236 -5.96 12.52 6.25
CA LEU A 236 -4.97 12.92 5.24
C LEU A 236 -3.64 13.31 5.91
N PRO A 237 -2.51 12.80 5.41
CA PRO A 237 -1.20 13.24 5.89
C PRO A 237 -0.94 14.67 5.47
N THR A 238 -0.05 15.35 6.21
CA THR A 238 0.35 16.71 5.85
C THR A 238 1.28 16.73 4.63
N ASP A 239 1.23 17.80 3.85
CA ASP A 239 2.05 18.02 2.68
C ASP A 239 3.48 18.44 3.03
N LYS A 240 4.26 17.51 3.56
CA LYS A 240 5.67 17.79 3.89
C LYS A 240 6.58 17.95 2.66
N LEU A 241 6.07 17.64 1.47
CA LEU A 241 6.87 17.61 0.24
C LEU A 241 6.53 18.76 -0.70
N ASP A 242 5.58 19.63 -0.32
CA ASP A 242 5.19 20.83 -1.05
C ASP A 242 4.76 20.49 -2.50
N PHE A 243 3.76 19.61 -2.61
CA PHE A 243 3.30 19.06 -3.89
C PHE A 243 2.64 20.10 -4.79
N ASP A 244 2.06 21.17 -4.23
CA ASP A 244 1.45 22.26 -4.98
C ASP A 244 2.29 23.55 -5.03
N SER A 245 3.45 23.54 -4.38
CA SER A 245 4.42 24.65 -4.36
C SER A 245 3.91 25.92 -3.67
N ASP A 246 3.06 25.78 -2.65
CA ASP A 246 2.51 26.88 -1.84
C ASP A 246 3.31 27.17 -0.54
N VAL A 247 4.24 26.26 -0.18
CA VAL A 247 5.14 26.35 0.98
C VAL A 247 4.45 26.20 2.36
N ASP A 248 3.22 25.68 2.44
CA ASP A 248 2.59 25.29 3.72
C ASP A 248 2.74 23.79 4.01
N PRO A 249 3.71 23.36 4.84
CA PRO A 249 3.91 21.93 5.10
C PRO A 249 2.87 21.30 6.04
N ASN A 250 1.92 22.09 6.56
CA ASN A 250 0.93 21.66 7.56
C ASN A 250 -0.46 21.43 6.97
N GLU A 251 -0.68 21.77 5.70
CA GLU A 251 -1.92 21.44 5.02
C GLU A 251 -1.98 19.96 4.64
N PRO A 252 -3.17 19.41 4.35
CA PRO A 252 -3.30 18.05 3.82
C PRO A 252 -2.66 17.92 2.43
N ILE A 253 -2.18 16.71 2.09
CA ILE A 253 -1.69 16.43 0.72
C ILE A 253 -2.71 16.91 -0.34
N PRO A 254 -2.29 17.76 -1.30
CA PRO A 254 -3.24 18.50 -2.15
C PRO A 254 -3.78 17.66 -3.29
N PHE A 255 -3.05 16.63 -3.73
CA PHE A 255 -3.39 15.87 -4.93
C PHE A 255 -3.50 14.36 -4.70
N ASP A 256 -4.24 13.73 -5.61
CA ASP A 256 -4.27 12.30 -5.78
C ASP A 256 -3.14 11.74 -6.65
N ILE A 257 -3.15 10.43 -6.89
CA ILE A 257 -2.11 9.78 -7.70
C ILE A 257 -2.15 10.22 -9.17
N ASP A 258 -3.27 10.77 -9.65
CA ASP A 258 -3.42 11.33 -11.00
C ASP A 258 -3.19 12.84 -11.07
N GLY A 259 -2.91 13.49 -9.93
CA GLY A 259 -2.76 14.95 -9.85
C GLY A 259 -4.09 15.71 -9.75
N LYS A 260 -5.22 15.04 -9.49
CA LYS A 260 -6.48 15.72 -9.19
C LYS A 260 -6.50 16.22 -7.74
N PRO A 261 -7.21 17.32 -7.42
CA PRO A 261 -7.36 17.78 -6.04
C PRO A 261 -7.90 16.67 -5.14
N ARG A 262 -7.25 16.43 -3.99
CA ARG A 262 -7.55 15.31 -3.08
C ARG A 262 -8.88 15.47 -2.34
N ILE A 263 -9.46 16.66 -2.30
CA ILE A 263 -10.79 16.91 -1.75
C ILE A 263 -11.61 17.58 -2.84
N LEU A 264 -12.43 16.78 -3.53
CA LEU A 264 -13.44 17.28 -4.47
C LEU A 264 -14.79 17.30 -3.76
N ASN A 265 -15.58 18.35 -3.95
CA ASN A 265 -16.91 18.49 -3.33
C ASN A 265 -16.95 18.39 -1.78
N GLY A 266 -15.81 18.60 -1.12
CA GLY A 266 -15.71 18.76 0.34
C GLY A 266 -15.34 17.50 1.12
N ILE A 267 -15.35 16.30 0.52
CA ILE A 267 -14.95 15.06 1.19
C ILE A 267 -14.01 14.27 0.27
N VAL A 268 -12.92 13.75 0.83
CA VAL A 268 -11.97 12.87 0.12
C VAL A 268 -12.64 11.55 -0.29
N ASP A 269 -12.33 11.06 -1.49
CA ASP A 269 -12.70 9.72 -1.91
C ASP A 269 -11.87 8.64 -1.20
N ILE A 270 -12.45 7.47 -0.95
CA ILE A 270 -11.71 6.32 -0.44
C ILE A 270 -10.89 5.72 -1.58
N GLY A 271 -9.60 5.46 -1.33
CA GLY A 271 -8.65 4.89 -2.29
C GLY A 271 -7.62 5.88 -2.79
N ALA A 272 -6.80 5.44 -3.75
CA ALA A 272 -5.68 6.24 -4.27
C ALA A 272 -6.11 7.34 -5.26
N TYR A 273 -7.32 7.27 -5.81
CA TYR A 273 -7.84 8.11 -6.89
C TYR A 273 -9.07 8.88 -6.44
N GLU A 274 -9.18 10.13 -6.86
CA GLU A 274 -10.41 10.92 -6.76
C GLU A 274 -11.25 10.76 -8.02
N SER A 275 -12.57 10.64 -7.82
CA SER A 275 -13.56 10.67 -8.87
C SER A 275 -13.69 12.06 -9.47
N GLY A 276 -13.98 12.12 -10.77
CA GLY A 276 -14.16 13.38 -11.49
C GLY A 276 -14.46 13.11 -12.95
#